data_AF-A0AA38XRM3-F1
#
_entry.id   AF-A0AA38XRM3-F1
#
_cell.length_a   1.000
_cell.length_b   1.000
_cell.length_c   1.000
_cell.angle_alpha   90.00
_cell.angle_beta   90.00
_cell.angle_gamma   90.00
#
_symmetry.space_group_name_H-M   'P 1'
#
loop_
_entity.id
_entity.type
_entity.pdbx_description
1 polymer ?
#
loop_
_entity_poly.entity_id
_entity_poly.type
_entity_poly.pdbx_seq_one_letter_code
_entity_poly.pdbx_strand_id
1 'polypeptide(L)'
;MELSLEQLAARLEACEVDLEAHRGYIKALEYGMRAVIASHPNPQVFSLAWGMALAGASDAHAGEEGFAFTGAIQQAMRDLTSELGAL
;
A
#
# COMPACT_ATOMS: atom_id res chain seq x y z
N MET A 1 -22.93 16.01 19.45
CA MET A 1 -22.17 15.68 20.66
C MET A 1 -20.72 15.99 20.36
N GLU A 2 -20.16 17.05 20.96
CA GLU A 2 -18.74 17.37 20.77
C GLU A 2 -17.89 16.48 21.67
N LEU A 3 -16.78 15.97 21.14
CA LEU A 3 -15.82 15.15 21.89
C LEU A 3 -14.96 16.05 22.77
N SER A 4 -14.60 15.59 23.97
CA SER A 4 -13.59 16.26 24.78
C SER A 4 -12.20 16.17 24.15
N LEU A 5 -11.29 17.04 24.57
CA LEU A 5 -9.87 16.99 24.16
C LEU A 5 -9.23 15.62 24.47
N GLU A 6 -9.54 15.04 25.63
CA GLU A 6 -9.04 13.73 26.04
C GLU A 6 -9.57 12.61 25.12
N GLN A 7 -10.84 12.69 24.73
CA GLN A 7 -11.44 11.72 23.80
C GLN A 7 -10.86 11.86 22.38
N LEU A 8 -10.55 13.08 21.94
CA LEU A 8 -9.87 13.31 20.66
C LEU A 8 -8.44 12.78 20.69
N ALA A 9 -7.69 13.01 21.77
CA ALA A 9 -6.34 12.51 21.94
C ALA A 9 -6.30 10.97 21.91
N ALA A 10 -7.19 10.31 22.66
CA ALA A 10 -7.27 8.84 22.67
C ALA A 10 -7.63 8.25 21.30
N ARG A 11 -8.50 8.92 20.53
CA ARG A 11 -8.82 8.51 19.15
C ARG A 11 -7.65 8.69 18.20
N LEU A 12 -6.88 9.76 18.36
CA LEU A 12 -5.70 10.01 17.54
C LEU A 12 -4.61 8.95 17.82
N GLU A 13 -4.35 8.65 19.09
CA GLU A 13 -3.41 7.61 19.49
C GLU A 13 -3.80 6.23 18.93
N ALA A 14 -5.08 5.86 19.02
CA ALA A 14 -5.57 4.62 18.43
C ALA A 14 -5.37 4.59 16.89
N CYS A 15 -5.63 5.71 16.21
CA CYS A 15 -5.40 5.85 14.77
C CYS A 15 -3.91 5.70 14.43
N GLU A 16 -3.01 6.30 15.19
CA GLU A 16 -1.56 6.21 14.99
C GLU A 16 -1.06 4.77 15.16
N VAL A 17 -1.55 4.06 16.18
CA VAL A 17 -1.23 2.64 16.40
C VAL A 17 -1.70 1.78 15.23
N ASP A 18 -2.94 1.99 14.77
CA ASP A 18 -3.47 1.25 13.63
C ASP A 18 -2.67 1.54 12.36
N LEU A 19 -2.33 2.80 12.08
CA LEU A 19 -1.54 3.18 10.92
C LEU A 19 -0.15 2.54 10.92
N GLU A 20 0.53 2.49 12.08
CA GLU A 20 1.84 1.84 12.15
C GLU A 20 1.73 0.32 11.92
N ALA A 21 0.66 -0.34 12.40
CA ALA A 21 0.41 -1.75 12.10
C ALA A 21 0.19 -1.99 10.60
N HIS A 22 -0.62 -1.16 9.93
CA HIS A 22 -0.83 -1.24 8.48
C HIS A 22 0.46 -0.99 7.70
N ARG A 23 1.27 -0.03 8.13
CA ARG A 23 2.59 0.22 7.56
C ARG A 23 3.50 -1.01 7.67
N GLY A 24 3.47 -1.69 8.82
CA GLY A 24 4.17 -2.96 9.02
C GLY A 24 3.75 -4.05 8.03
N TYR A 25 2.44 -4.23 7.80
CA TYR A 25 1.92 -5.19 6.82
C TYR A 25 2.35 -4.86 5.39
N ILE A 26 2.32 -3.58 4.99
CA ILE A 26 2.76 -3.15 3.66
C ILE A 26 4.25 -3.46 3.46
N LYS A 27 5.10 -3.19 4.47
CA LYS A 27 6.52 -3.53 4.40
C LYS A 27 6.75 -5.04 4.35
N ALA A 28 5.99 -5.84 5.09
CA ALA A 28 6.08 -7.30 5.00
C ALA A 28 5.72 -7.80 3.60
N LEU A 29 4.68 -7.24 2.97
CA LEU A 29 4.29 -7.54 1.60
C LEU A 29 5.40 -7.18 0.60
N GLU A 30 6.00 -5.99 0.72
CA GLU A 30 7.13 -5.54 -0.10
C GLU A 30 8.30 -6.54 -0.04
N TYR A 31 8.75 -6.89 1.17
CA TYR A 31 9.86 -7.83 1.34
C TYR A 31 9.53 -9.23 0.81
N GLY A 32 8.30 -9.71 1.05
CA GLY A 32 7.83 -10.98 0.50
C GLY A 32 7.85 -10.96 -1.03
N MET A 33 7.38 -9.87 -1.65
CA MET A 33 7.39 -9.71 -3.11
C MET A 33 8.80 -9.68 -3.68
N ARG A 34 9.74 -8.96 -3.03
CA ARG A 34 11.17 -8.98 -3.42
C ARG A 34 11.74 -10.39 -3.41
N ALA A 35 11.46 -11.17 -2.36
CA ALA A 35 11.93 -12.54 -2.25
C ALA A 35 11.35 -13.45 -3.34
N VAL A 36 10.06 -13.29 -3.67
CA VAL A 36 9.41 -14.03 -4.76
C VAL A 36 10.00 -13.65 -6.13
N ILE A 37 10.16 -12.35 -6.42
CA ILE A 37 10.78 -11.88 -7.66
C ILE A 37 12.20 -12.43 -7.81
N ALA A 38 13.02 -12.31 -6.76
CA ALA A 38 14.42 -12.74 -6.78
C ALA A 38 14.58 -14.26 -6.95
N SER A 39 13.63 -15.05 -6.48
CA SER A 39 13.63 -16.52 -6.59
C SER A 39 12.92 -17.04 -7.85
N HIS A 40 12.27 -16.18 -8.62
CA HIS A 40 11.55 -16.58 -9.82
C HIS A 40 12.53 -16.95 -10.96
N PRO A 41 12.28 -18.00 -11.74
CA PRO A 41 13.14 -18.38 -12.89
C PRO A 41 13.28 -17.28 -13.96
N ASN A 42 12.33 -16.35 -14.00
CA ASN A 42 12.34 -15.18 -14.87
C ASN A 42 11.87 -13.93 -14.09
N PRO A 43 12.76 -13.28 -13.32
CA PRO A 43 12.40 -12.16 -12.44
C PRO A 43 11.77 -10.98 -13.19
N GLN A 44 12.21 -10.72 -14.42
CA GLN A 44 11.75 -9.59 -15.22
C GLN A 44 10.28 -9.75 -15.62
N VAL A 45 9.87 -10.96 -16.03
CA VAL A 45 8.47 -11.24 -16.38
C VAL A 45 7.56 -11.12 -15.15
N PHE A 46 8.00 -11.61 -13.99
CA PHE A 46 7.21 -11.49 -12.78
C PHE A 46 7.09 -10.03 -12.31
N SER A 47 8.16 -9.25 -12.39
CA SER A 47 8.13 -7.82 -12.08
C SER A 47 7.15 -7.06 -12.98
N LEU A 48 7.10 -7.39 -14.27
CA LEU A 48 6.12 -6.81 -15.19
C LEU A 48 4.68 -7.22 -14.85
N ALA A 49 4.46 -8.51 -14.57
CA ALA A 49 3.15 -9.02 -14.16
C ALA A 49 2.64 -8.37 -12.88
N TRP A 50 3.53 -8.15 -11.90
CA TRP A 50 3.24 -7.43 -10.67
C TRP A 50 2.81 -5.98 -10.95
N GLY A 51 3.54 -5.26 -11.80
CA GLY A 51 3.17 -3.90 -12.20
C GLY A 51 1.78 -3.82 -12.86
N MET A 52 1.42 -4.80 -13.69
CA MET A 52 0.08 -4.87 -14.29
C MET A 52 -1.01 -5.20 -13.26
N ALA A 53 -0.75 -6.09 -12.32
CA ALA A 53 -1.69 -6.43 -11.24
C ALA A 53 -2.02 -5.20 -10.38
N LEU A 54 -1.01 -4.37 -10.08
CA LEU A 54 -1.19 -3.14 -9.33
C LEU A 54 -2.02 -2.09 -10.08
N ALA A 55 -1.80 -1.95 -11.39
CA ALA A 55 -2.64 -1.09 -12.23
C ALA A 55 -4.11 -1.56 -12.21
N GLY A 56 -4.33 -2.87 -12.36
CA GLY A 56 -5.68 -3.45 -12.30
C GLY A 56 -6.36 -3.27 -10.93
N ALA A 57 -5.62 -3.39 -9.83
CA ALA A 57 -6.14 -3.13 -8.49
C ALA A 57 -6.53 -1.65 -8.31
N SER A 58 -5.70 -0.72 -8.81
CA SER A 58 -6.03 0.71 -8.84
C SER A 58 -7.33 0.97 -9.60
N ASP A 59 -7.47 0.39 -10.80
CA ASP A 59 -8.63 0.61 -11.66
C ASP A 59 -9.91 0.04 -11.05
N ALA A 60 -9.82 -1.09 -10.33
CA ALA A 60 -10.95 -1.68 -9.62
C ALA A 60 -11.52 -0.77 -8.52
N HIS A 61 -10.68 0.05 -7.89
CA HIS A 61 -11.10 0.99 -6.86
C HIS A 61 -11.39 2.40 -7.40
N ALA A 62 -11.22 2.64 -8.70
CA ALA A 62 -11.44 3.94 -9.30
C ALA A 62 -12.91 4.34 -9.22
N GLY A 63 -13.21 5.38 -8.45
CA GLY A 63 -14.55 5.98 -8.35
C GLY A 63 -15.44 5.45 -7.22
N GLU A 64 -15.02 4.43 -6.47
CA GLU A 64 -15.81 3.88 -5.34
C GLU A 64 -15.63 4.68 -4.04
N GLU A 65 -14.43 5.19 -3.75
CA GLU A 65 -14.12 5.92 -2.50
C GLU A 65 -13.67 7.38 -2.73
N GLY A 66 -13.98 7.92 -3.90
CA GLY A 66 -13.66 9.30 -4.27
C GLY A 66 -12.23 9.52 -4.78
N PHE A 67 -12.02 10.69 -5.39
CA PHE A 67 -10.79 11.00 -6.13
C PHE A 67 -9.52 11.01 -5.27
N ALA A 68 -9.61 11.43 -4.01
CA ALA A 68 -8.46 11.50 -3.10
C ALA A 68 -7.94 10.11 -2.70
N PHE A 69 -8.84 9.18 -2.37
CA PHE A 69 -8.49 7.80 -2.04
C PHE A 69 -7.90 7.08 -3.25
N THR A 70 -8.56 7.21 -4.41
CA THR A 70 -8.09 6.60 -5.67
C THR A 70 -6.67 7.08 -6.01
N GLY A 71 -6.43 8.39 -5.92
CA GLY A 71 -5.12 8.99 -6.18
C GLY A 71 -4.05 8.53 -5.17
N ALA A 72 -4.41 8.43 -3.89
CA ALA A 72 -3.50 7.97 -2.84
C ALA A 72 -3.11 6.49 -3.02
N ILE A 73 -4.06 5.61 -3.33
CA ILE A 73 -3.78 4.19 -3.64
C ILE A 73 -2.89 4.08 -4.87
N GLN A 74 -3.24 4.78 -5.94
CA GLN A 74 -2.44 4.79 -7.17
C GLN A 74 -1.01 5.23 -6.91
N GLN A 75 -0.82 6.26 -6.09
CA GLN A 75 0.51 6.72 -5.71
C GLN A 75 1.25 5.68 -4.87
N ALA A 76 0.63 5.13 -3.83
CA ALA A 76 1.24 4.12 -2.98
C ALA A 76 1.67 2.86 -3.77
N MET A 77 0.87 2.42 -4.75
CA MET A 77 1.19 1.26 -5.58
C MET A 77 2.35 1.56 -6.55
N ARG A 78 2.44 2.78 -7.10
CA ARG A 78 3.59 3.21 -7.90
C ARG A 78 4.87 3.23 -7.06
N ASP A 79 4.80 3.80 -5.86
CA ASP A 79 5.95 3.90 -4.97
C ASP A 79 6.45 2.51 -4.57
N LEU A 80 5.53 1.59 -4.21
CA LEU A 80 5.86 0.20 -3.93
C LEU A 80 6.52 -0.50 -5.13
N THR A 81 6.00 -0.30 -6.35
CA THR A 81 6.60 -0.87 -7.57
C THR A 81 8.02 -0.37 -7.79
N SER A 82 8.25 0.94 -7.59
CA SER A 82 9.57 1.55 -7.73
C SER A 82 10.57 1.00 -6.72
N GLU A 83 10.15 0.82 -5.47
CA GLU A 83 11.00 0.21 -4.43
C GLU A 83 11.35 -1.24 -4.78
N LEU A 84 10.46 -2.01 -5.41
CA LEU A 84 10.73 -3.38 -5.84
C LEU A 84 11.66 -3.47 -7.06
N GLY A 85 11.56 -2.52 -8.00
CA GLY A 85 12.37 -2.50 -9.23
C GLY A 85 13.80 -1.98 -9.07
N ALA A 86 14.14 -1.39 -7.92
CA ALA A 86 15.48 -0.87 -7.61
C ALA A 86 16.48 -1.95 -7.11
N LEU A 87 16.12 -3.23 -7.22
CA LEU A 87 16.99 -4.40 -7.02
C LEU A 87 18.04 -4.55 -8.14
#